data_AF-A0A5D2EPY7-F1
#
_entry.id   AF-A0A5D2EPY7-F1
#
_cell.length_a   1.000
_cell.length_b   1.000
_cell.length_c   1.000
_cell.angle_alpha   90.00
_cell.angle_beta   90.00
_cell.angle_gamma   90.00
#
_symmetry.space_group_name_H-M   'P 1'
#
loop_
_entity.id
_entity.type
_entity.pdbx_description
1 polymer ?
#
loop_
_entity_poly.entity_id
_entity_poly.type
_entity_poly.pdbx_seq_one_letter_code
_entity_poly.pdbx_strand_id
1 'polypeptide(L)' 'MLLQGGTGIPHLKWFGIEADYNVMVIDLLGPILEDLFNYCNRKLSLKTLLMLAIS' A
#
# COMPACT_ATOMS: atom_id res chain seq x y z
N MET A 1 -15.25 -6.02 -3.63
CA MET A 1 -15.02 -7.35 -3.01
C MET A 1 -14.25 -8.33 -3.89
N LEU A 2 -14.28 -8.22 -5.23
CA LEU A 2 -13.59 -9.19 -6.12
C LEU A 2 -12.09 -9.37 -5.84
N LEU A 3 -11.44 -8.31 -5.32
CA LEU A 3 -10.01 -8.27 -5.02
C LEU A 3 -9.69 -8.45 -3.52
N GLN A 4 -10.71 -8.56 -2.65
CA GLN A 4 -10.44 -8.76 -1.22
C GLN A 4 -9.86 -10.15 -0.98
N GLY A 5 -8.76 -10.20 -0.22
CA GLY A 5 -7.99 -11.42 0.03
C GLY A 5 -6.90 -11.71 -1.00
N GLY A 6 -6.74 -10.86 -2.03
CA GLY A 6 -5.61 -10.93 -2.94
C GLY A 6 -4.30 -10.51 -2.26
N THR A 7 -3.21 -11.23 -2.54
CA THR A 7 -1.87 -10.86 -2.03
C THR A 7 -1.51 -9.44 -2.48
N GLY A 8 -1.09 -8.60 -1.52
CA GLY A 8 -0.74 -7.19 -1.79
C GLY A 8 -1.93 -6.23 -1.84
N ILE A 9 -3.16 -6.69 -1.55
CA ILE A 9 -4.37 -5.84 -1.57
C ILE A 9 -4.85 -5.60 -0.14
N PRO A 10 -4.94 -4.33 0.33
CA PRO A 10 -5.43 -4.03 1.67
C PRO A 10 -6.89 -4.42 1.85
N HIS A 11 -7.27 -4.92 3.02
CA HIS A 11 -8.66 -5.26 3.28
C HIS A 11 -9.48 -4.01 3.57
N LEU A 12 -10.64 -3.93 2.92
CA LEU A 12 -11.72 -3.03 3.32
C LEU A 12 -12.35 -3.52 4.62
N LYS A 13 -12.25 -2.71 5.68
CA LYS A 13 -12.90 -2.96 6.97
C LYS A 13 -14.30 -2.37 7.03
N TRP A 14 -14.48 -1.19 6.46
CA TRP A 14 -15.76 -0.51 6.45
C TRP A 14 -15.85 0.51 5.31
N PHE A 15 -17.05 0.67 4.78
CA PHE A 15 -17.38 1.71 3.80
C PHE A 15 -18.78 2.22 4.11
N GLY A 16 -18.97 3.53 4.08
CA GLY A 16 -20.26 4.15 4.29
C GLY A 16 -20.21 5.65 4.07
N ILE A 17 -21.36 6.29 4.30
CA ILE A 17 -21.52 7.73 4.18
C ILE A 17 -21.69 8.30 5.58
N GLU A 18 -20.86 9.26 5.93
CA GLU A 18 -20.97 10.03 7.18
C GLU A 18 -21.25 11.49 6.80
N ALA A 19 -22.44 11.98 7.17
CA ALA A 19 -23.00 13.24 6.68
C ALA A 19 -22.99 13.33 5.14
N ASP A 20 -22.16 14.18 4.56
CA ASP A 20 -22.03 14.40 3.11
C ASP A 20 -20.74 13.78 2.53
N TYR A 21 -20.01 12.98 3.31
CA TYR A 21 -18.72 12.40 2.90
C TYR A 21 -18.79 10.88 2.78
N ASN A 22 -18.19 10.35 1.71
CA ASN A 22 -17.90 8.93 1.59
C ASN A 22 -16.65 8.60 2.40
N VAL A 23 -16.78 7.71 3.38
CA VAL A 23 -15.69 7.33 4.27
C VAL A 23 -15.37 5.86 4.05
N MET A 24 -14.07 5.55 3.96
CA MET A 24 -13.54 4.21 3.72
C MET A 24 -12.46 3.89 4.75
N VAL A 25 -12.64 2.79 5.48
CA VAL A 25 -11.67 2.28 6.45
C VAL A 25 -11.00 1.05 5.86
N ILE A 26 -9.68 1.11 5.74
CA ILE A 26 -8.83 0.01 5.26
C ILE A 26 -7.76 -0.34 6.28
N ASP A 27 -7.02 -1.41 6.02
CA ASP A 27 -5.78 -1.69 6.73
C ASP A 27 -4.78 -0.54 6.60
N LEU A 28 -4.10 -0.23 7.72
CA LEU A 28 -2.99 0.71 7.73
C LEU A 28 -1.79 0.03 7.06
N LEU A 29 -1.28 0.67 6.01
CA LEU A 29 -0.11 0.20 5.28
C LEU A 29 1.15 0.94 5.73
N GLY A 30 2.31 0.37 5.40
CA GLY A 30 3.60 1.00 5.61
C GLY A 30 3.84 2.20 4.68
N PRO A 31 5.04 2.81 4.76
CA PRO A 31 5.42 3.91 3.88
C PRO A 31 5.41 3.48 2.41
N ILE A 32 5.16 4.44 1.52
CA ILE A 32 5.18 4.18 0.08
C ILE A 32 6.63 4.01 -0.41
N LEU A 33 6.80 3.36 -1.56
CA LEU A 33 8.12 3.10 -2.13
C LEU A 33 8.94 4.38 -2.35
N GLU A 34 8.29 5.50 -2.67
CA GLU A 34 8.93 6.79 -2.81
C GLU A 34 9.57 7.29 -1.51
N ASP A 35 8.88 7.13 -0.38
CA ASP A 35 9.41 7.49 0.94
C ASP A 35 10.64 6.63 1.27
N LEU A 36 10.56 5.33 0.99
CA LEU A 36 11.68 4.40 1.17
C LEU A 36 12.86 4.73 0.24
N PHE A 37 12.58 5.14 -0.99
CA PHE A 37 13.59 5.54 -1.96
C PHE A 37 14.31 6.81 -1.52
N ASN A 38 13.57 7.80 -1.04
CA ASN A 38 14.12 9.04 -0.50
C ASN A 38 14.93 8.77 0.78
N TYR A 39 14.44 7.90 1.67
CA TYR A 39 15.18 7.44 2.84
C TYR A 39 16.54 6.82 2.47
N CYS A 40 16.59 6.07 1.37
CA CYS A 40 17.82 5.47 0.86
C CYS A 40 18.70 6.41 0.02
N ASN A 41 18.54 7.74 0.13
CA ASN A 41 19.25 8.72 -0.70
C ASN A 41 19.08 8.46 -2.20
N ARG A 42 17.90 8.01 -2.62
CA ARG A 42 17.55 7.72 -4.01
C ARG A 42 18.44 6.63 -4.64
N LYS A 43 18.93 5.70 -3.84
CA LYS A 43 19.71 4.54 -4.29
C LYS A 43 19.20 3.27 -3.63
N LEU A 44 18.69 2.34 -4.43
CA LEU A 44 18.38 0.99 -3.99
C LEU A 44 19.47 0.02 -4.45
N SER A 45 19.76 -0.99 -3.63
CA SER A 45 20.65 -2.08 -4.04
C SER A 45 19.99 -2.92 -5.14
N LEU A 46 20.80 -3.57 -5.98
CA LEU A 46 20.30 -4.50 -7.00
C LEU A 46 19.44 -5.61 -6.38
N LYS A 47 19.83 -6.13 -5.20
CA LYS A 47 19.05 -7.12 -4.44
C LYS A 47 17.65 -6.59 -4.11
N THR A 48 17.54 -5.38 -3.55
CA THR A 48 16.26 -4.77 -3.17
C THR A 48 15.37 -4.56 -4.38
N LEU A 49 15.95 -4.06 -5.49
CA LEU A 49 15.22 -3.86 -6.73
C LEU A 49 14.67 -5.18 -7.30
N LEU A 50 15.49 -6.25 -7.30
CA LEU A 50 15.06 -7.57 -7.74
C LEU A 50 13.96 -8.16 -6.87
N MET A 51 14.04 -8.00 -5.54
CA MET A 51 12.97 -8.47 -4.64
C MET A 51 11.64 -7.74 -4.89
N LEU A 52 11.68 -6.43 -5.13
CA LEU A 52 10.49 -5.62 -5.43
C LEU A 52 9.90 -5.92 -6.81
N ALA A 53 10.73 -6.26 -7.80
CA ALA A 53 10.26 -6.56 -9.15
C ALA A 53 9.57 -7.92 -9.27
N ILE A 54 9.87 -8.84 -8.35
CA ILE A 54 9.39 -10.24 -8.37
C ILE A 54 8.23 -10.45 -7.38
N SER A 55 8.01 -9.51 -6.46
CA SER A 55 6.92 -9.55 -5.47
C SER A 55 5.54 -9.32 -6.07
#